data_AF-A0A848T6X5-F1
#
_entry.id   AF-A0A848T6X5-F1
#
_cell.length_a   1.000
_cell.length_b   1.000
_cell.length_c   1.000
_cell.angle_alpha   90.00
_cell.angle_beta   90.00
_cell.angle_gamma   90.00
#
_symmetry.space_group_name_H-M   'P 1'
#
loop_
_entity.id
_entity.type
_entity.pdbx_description
1 polymer ?
#
loop_
_entity_poly.entity_id
_entity_poly.type
_entity_poly.pdbx_seq_one_letter_code
_entity_poly.pdbx_strand_id
1 'polypeptide(L)'
;MMLVRIPRRLFLLGGVGAFLAGCASKFRSYNGPDVTRVRLYKSQRLLVLDGAEGVLRTYPVGLGFAPEGHKQFEGDGRTPEGAYTI
;
A
#
# COMPACT_ATOMS: atom_id res chain seq x y z
N MET A 1 -40.71 22.15 10.85
CA MET A 1 -39.66 22.03 9.83
C MET A 1 -38.66 23.16 10.06
N MET A 2 -37.53 22.90 10.72
CA MET A 2 -36.59 23.95 11.16
C MET A 2 -35.54 24.17 10.06
N LEU A 3 -35.59 25.32 9.40
CA LEU A 3 -34.64 25.68 8.34
C LEU A 3 -33.29 26.06 8.98
N VAL A 4 -32.29 25.20 8.77
CA VAL A 4 -30.90 25.45 9.19
C VAL A 4 -30.34 26.63 8.37
N ARG A 5 -29.96 27.73 9.04
CA ARG A 5 -29.26 28.86 8.42
C ARG A 5 -27.76 28.61 8.43
N ILE A 6 -27.19 28.23 7.28
CA ILE A 6 -25.75 28.03 7.12
C ILE A 6 -25.05 29.39 6.97
N PRO A 7 -24.15 29.78 7.89
CA PRO A 7 -23.47 31.06 7.80
C PRO A 7 -22.40 31.04 6.69
N ARG A 8 -22.24 32.18 6.00
CA ARG A 8 -21.28 32.41 4.90
C ARG A 8 -19.86 31.93 5.23
N ARG A 9 -19.46 32.10 6.48
CA ARG A 9 -18.15 31.69 7.02
C ARG A 9 -17.96 30.18 7.00
N LEU A 10 -19.02 29.41 7.29
CA LEU A 10 -19.00 27.95 7.26
C LEU A 10 -18.91 27.42 5.82
N PHE A 11 -19.56 28.10 4.87
CA PHE A 11 -19.46 27.78 3.45
C PHE A 11 -18.05 28.08 2.90
N LEU A 12 -17.47 29.23 3.26
CA LEU A 12 -16.11 29.61 2.85
C LEU A 12 -15.03 28.70 3.47
N LEU A 13 -15.12 28.41 4.77
CA LEU A 13 -14.17 27.51 5.45
C LEU A 13 -14.31 26.06 4.97
N GLY A 14 -15.54 25.60 4.69
CA GLY A 14 -15.78 24.28 4.12
C GLY A 14 -15.22 24.14 2.70
N GLY A 15 -15.36 25.18 1.86
CA GLY A 15 -14.78 25.22 0.52
C GLY A 15 -13.25 25.11 0.53
N VAL A 16 -12.56 25.88 1.38
CA VAL A 16 -11.10 25.83 1.51
C VAL A 16 -10.63 24.45 1.98
N GLY A 17 -11.32 23.84 2.95
CA GLY A 17 -11.00 22.48 3.43
C GLY A 17 -11.12 21.40 2.35
N ALA A 18 -12.15 21.48 1.50
CA ALA A 18 -12.34 20.53 0.40
C ALA A 18 -11.28 20.67 -0.70
N PHE A 19 -10.87 21.91 -1.03
CA PHE A 19 -9.82 22.15 -2.03
C PHE A 19 -8.44 21.63 -1.59
N LEU A 20 -8.07 21.76 -0.31
CA LEU A 20 -6.77 21.30 0.19
C LEU A 20 -6.65 19.77 0.26
N ALA A 21 -7.76 19.04 0.38
CA ALA A 21 -7.76 17.58 0.37
C ALA A 21 -7.52 16.97 -1.03
N GLY A 22 -7.64 17.77 -2.11
CA GLY A 22 -7.57 17.29 -3.49
C GLY A 22 -6.16 16.95 -4.01
N CYS A 23 -5.09 17.32 -3.28
CA CYS A 23 -3.71 17.15 -3.76
C CYS A 23 -3.04 15.83 -3.33
N ALA A 24 -3.71 14.99 -2.53
CA ALA A 24 -3.15 13.73 -2.04
C ALA A 24 -3.54 12.54 -2.95
N SER A 25 -2.58 11.94 -3.65
CA SER A 25 -2.78 10.65 -4.32
C SER A 25 -2.46 9.49 -3.35
N LYS A 26 -3.31 8.46 -3.36
CA LYS A 26 -3.07 7.20 -2.60
C LYS A 26 -1.81 6.48 -3.09
N PHE A 27 -1.61 6.46 -4.40
CA PHE A 27 -0.56 5.69 -5.04
C PHE A 27 0.70 6.53 -5.20
N ARG A 28 1.82 5.99 -4.72
CA ARG A 28 3.14 6.56 -4.96
C ARG A 28 3.57 6.22 -6.39
N SER A 29 4.06 7.21 -7.13
CA SER A 29 4.76 6.97 -8.38
C SER A 29 6.18 6.47 -8.08
N TYR A 30 6.67 5.60 -8.95
CA TYR A 30 8.03 5.10 -8.91
C TYR A 30 8.73 5.48 -10.23
N ASN A 31 9.86 6.18 -10.13
CA ASN A 31 10.63 6.67 -11.27
C ASN A 31 12.06 6.08 -11.28
N GLY A 32 12.29 4.97 -10.58
CA GLY A 32 13.59 4.30 -10.53
C GLY A 32 13.75 3.24 -11.64
N PRO A 33 14.83 2.44 -11.59
CA PRO A 33 15.06 1.35 -12.54
C PRO A 33 13.96 0.28 -12.52
N ASP A 34 13.76 -0.40 -13.63
CA ASP A 34 12.72 -1.44 -13.75
C ASP A 34 12.89 -2.55 -12.71
N VAL A 35 11.78 -2.88 -12.03
CA VAL A 35 11.69 -3.99 -11.10
C VAL A 35 11.34 -5.25 -11.88
N THR A 36 12.24 -6.23 -11.87
CA THR A 36 12.11 -7.48 -12.64
C THR A 36 11.62 -8.64 -11.79
N ARG A 37 11.87 -8.61 -10.47
CA ARG A 37 11.44 -9.67 -9.55
C ARG A 37 11.21 -9.13 -8.14
N VAL A 38 10.19 -9.67 -7.48
CA VAL A 38 9.93 -9.44 -6.04
C VAL A 38 10.18 -10.75 -5.30
N ARG A 39 11.10 -10.73 -4.34
CA ARG A 39 11.38 -11.88 -3.45
C ARG A 39 10.88 -11.58 -2.04
N LEU A 40 10.01 -12.44 -1.52
CA LEU A 40 9.51 -12.36 -0.14
C LEU A 40 10.15 -13.45 0.71
N TYR A 41 11.07 -13.05 1.59
CA TYR A 41 11.67 -13.93 2.59
C TYR A 41 10.85 -13.90 3.87
N LYS A 42 9.81 -14.74 3.93
CA LYS A 42 8.82 -14.76 5.03
C LYS A 42 9.45 -14.88 6.41
N SER A 43 10.30 -15.90 6.63
CA SER A 43 10.95 -16.14 7.92
C SER A 43 11.88 -15.00 8.35
N GLN A 44 12.44 -14.27 7.38
CA GLN A 44 13.31 -13.11 7.64
C GLN A 44 12.53 -11.80 7.73
N ARG A 45 11.24 -11.80 7.38
CA ARG A 45 10.40 -10.60 7.25
C ARG A 45 11.04 -9.53 6.35
N LEU A 46 11.58 -9.97 5.21
CA LEU A 46 12.17 -9.09 4.20
C LEU A 46 11.47 -9.24 2.85
N LEU A 47 11.21 -8.11 2.21
CA LEU A 47 10.81 -8.02 0.81
C LEU A 47 11.95 -7.37 0.02
N VAL A 48 12.43 -8.06 -1.01
CA VAL A 48 13.55 -7.63 -1.84
C VAL A 48 13.06 -7.38 -3.25
N LEU A 49 13.36 -6.20 -3.78
CA LEU A 49 13.12 -5.83 -5.17
C LEU A 49 14.42 -6.01 -5.96
N ASP A 50 14.37 -6.85 -7.00
CA ASP A 50 15.47 -7.03 -7.93
C ASP A 50 15.19 -6.31 -9.25
N GLY A 51 16.21 -5.71 -9.84
CA GLY A 51 16.25 -5.23 -11.22
C GLY A 51 17.10 -6.15 -12.09
N ALA A 52 17.40 -5.72 -13.32
CA ALA A 52 18.18 -6.51 -14.27
C ALA A 52 19.62 -6.81 -13.77
N GLU A 53 20.23 -5.86 -13.06
CA GLU A 53 21.65 -5.94 -12.63
C GLU A 53 21.83 -6.34 -11.16
N GLY A 54 20.74 -6.57 -10.41
CA GLY A 54 20.82 -6.98 -9.01
C GLY A 54 19.75 -6.38 -8.11
N VAL A 55 20.05 -6.31 -6.81
CA VAL A 55 19.10 -5.82 -5.79
C VAL A 55 18.94 -4.31 -5.90
N LEU A 56 17.71 -3.85 -6.10
CA LEU A 56 17.37 -2.42 -6.10
C LEU A 56 17.11 -1.93 -4.68
N ARG A 57 16.26 -2.64 -3.92
CA ARG A 57 15.86 -2.26 -2.55
C ARG A 57 15.46 -3.47 -1.71
N THR A 58 15.67 -3.36 -0.41
CA THR A 58 15.20 -4.31 0.60
C THR A 58 14.36 -3.57 1.62
N TYR A 59 13.20 -4.13 1.96
CA TYR A 59 12.26 -3.57 2.92
C TYR A 59 11.98 -4.57 4.04
N PRO A 60 11.92 -4.13 5.31
CA PRO A 60 11.24 -4.90 6.33
C PRO A 60 9.75 -4.97 5.99
N VAL A 61 9.13 -6.14 6.20
CA VAL A 61 7.72 -6.37 5.86
C VAL A 61 6.95 -6.97 7.03
N GLY A 62 5.75 -6.46 7.25
CA GLY A 62 4.78 -7.08 8.14
C GLY A 62 4.09 -8.25 7.44
N LEU A 63 3.97 -9.39 8.13
CA LEU A 63 3.13 -10.49 7.69
C LEU A 63 1.85 -10.53 8.52
N GLY A 64 0.82 -11.20 8.00
CA GLY A 64 -0.45 -11.41 8.69
C GLY A 64 -0.32 -12.32 9.92
N PHE A 65 -1.48 -12.66 10.50
CA PHE A 65 -1.57 -13.36 11.78
C PHE A 65 -1.11 -14.82 11.76
N ALA A 66 -1.02 -15.46 10.59
CA ALA A 66 -0.56 -16.85 10.45
C ALA A 66 0.51 -16.94 9.34
N PRO A 67 1.72 -16.39 9.56
CA PRO A 67 2.72 -16.24 8.51
C PRO A 67 3.45 -17.54 8.15
N GLU A 68 3.36 -18.58 8.98
CA GLU A 68 4.10 -19.81 8.82
C GLU A 68 3.42 -20.79 7.87
N GLY A 69 4.22 -21.35 6.95
CA GLY A 69 3.80 -22.35 5.97
C GLY A 69 3.07 -21.77 4.74
N HIS A 70 2.88 -22.63 3.75
CA HIS A 70 2.22 -22.31 2.49
C HIS A 70 0.70 -22.11 2.65
N LYS A 71 0.14 -21.15 1.90
CA LYS A 71 -1.30 -20.88 1.85
C LYS A 71 -2.08 -22.09 1.33
N GLN A 72 -3.09 -22.53 2.07
CA GLN A 72 -3.91 -23.70 1.73
C GLN A 72 -5.31 -23.30 1.24
N PHE A 73 -5.91 -22.28 1.84
CA PHE A 73 -7.27 -21.84 1.51
C PHE A 73 -7.47 -20.36 1.84
N GLU A 74 -8.57 -19.78 1.36
CA GLU A 74 -8.93 -18.39 1.64
C GLU A 74 -9.16 -18.17 3.15
N GLY A 75 -8.65 -17.06 3.68
CA GLY A 75 -8.82 -16.73 5.11
C GLY A 75 -7.83 -17.40 6.07
N ASP A 76 -6.95 -18.29 5.62
CA ASP A 76 -5.95 -18.97 6.50
C ASP A 76 -4.81 -18.07 7.03
N GLY A 77 -4.77 -16.79 6.65
CA GLY A 77 -3.77 -15.83 7.11
C GLY A 77 -2.36 -16.03 6.55
N ARG A 78 -2.14 -17.01 5.66
CA ARG A 78 -0.82 -17.35 5.09
C ARG A 78 -0.58 -16.63 3.78
N THR A 79 0.66 -16.18 3.59
CA THR A 79 1.17 -15.77 2.27
C THR A 79 1.63 -17.01 1.50
N PRO A 80 1.25 -17.16 0.21
CA PRO A 80 1.72 -18.26 -0.61
C PRO A 80 3.26 -18.33 -0.70
N GLU A 81 3.77 -19.53 -0.93
CA GLU A 81 5.19 -19.81 -1.09
C GLU A 81 5.41 -20.46 -2.45
N GLY A 82 6.39 -19.96 -3.22
CA GLY A 82 6.65 -20.42 -4.59
C GLY A 82 6.90 -19.26 -5.54
N ALA A 83 6.96 -19.57 -6.84
CA ALA A 83 7.06 -18.58 -7.89
C ALA A 83 5.67 -18.22 -8.42
N TYR A 84 5.40 -16.92 -8.55
CA TYR A 84 4.14 -16.38 -9.04
C TYR A 84 4.43 -15.27 -10.07
N THR A 85 3.47 -15.03 -10.95
CA THR A 85 3.49 -13.96 -11.96
C THR A 85 2.41 -12.95 -11.62
N ILE A 86 2.76 -11.66 -11.73
CA ILE A 86 1.85 -10.51 -11.57
C ILE A 86 1.40 -10.05 -12.94
#